data_AF-A0A6A5EHT3-F1
#
_entry.id   AF-A0A6A5EHT3-F1
#
_cell.length_a   1.000
_cell.length_b   1.000
_cell.length_c   1.000
_cell.angle_alpha   90.00
_cell.angle_beta   90.00
_cell.angle_gamma   90.00
#
_symmetry.space_group_name_H-M   'P 1'
#
loop_
_entity.id
_entity.type
_entity.pdbx_description
1 polymer ?
#
loop_
_entity_poly.entity_id
_entity_poly.type
_entity_poly.pdbx_seq_one_letter_code
_entity_poly.pdbx_strand_id
1 'polypeptide(L)'
;MGTERGYIVASLSLCSVYLVYVHIYRSWKLLKTNVLSDENVPGFAYLYIKYVTKAVTRRTGVLYTATTKKHQVVYTVLNCRLETSVLRRFCSAAGYGWDYPDTEYRDIPLCFPEILCRRLLLMVLTDENFRLSPAGLVRVRQSLKTLQPVDELKKGPFTLQVRVLEYRQIDAGVEVDIGLSATSRTRSSVWESVLTLLSKNKLRKAGRCISKNERQPDEPVPENVKQIELRVPRTTGLQCVWSFSDYSPYWLLSLPARLFGYRSHTAPSLWMLSVCLAEIEKHKGLPFAISILGTD
;
A
#
# COMPACT_ATOMS: atom_id res chain seq x y z
N MET A 1 42.54 -32.28 6.11
CA MET A 1 41.99 -31.07 5.45
C MET A 1 40.45 -31.03 5.35
N GLY A 2 39.70 -32.13 5.51
CA GLY A 2 38.22 -32.11 5.45
C GLY A 2 37.51 -31.62 6.73
N THR A 3 38.12 -31.80 7.90
CA THR A 3 37.51 -31.50 9.21
C THR A 3 37.46 -30.01 9.52
N GLU A 4 38.54 -29.25 9.29
CA GLU A 4 38.57 -27.80 9.56
C GLU A 4 37.57 -27.01 8.70
N ARG A 5 37.38 -27.42 7.44
CA ARG A 5 36.41 -26.80 6.54
C ARG A 5 34.96 -27.02 7.03
N GLY A 6 34.68 -28.18 7.63
CA GLY A 6 33.37 -28.48 8.23
C GLY A 6 33.07 -27.64 9.48
N TYR A 7 34.04 -27.43 10.37
CA TYR A 7 33.87 -26.60 11.56
C TYR A 7 33.66 -25.12 11.23
N ILE A 8 34.36 -24.59 10.21
CA ILE A 8 34.18 -23.21 9.74
C ILE A 8 32.80 -23.01 9.10
N VAL A 9 32.32 -23.99 8.32
CA VAL A 9 30.97 -23.91 7.72
C VAL A 9 29.88 -24.02 8.78
N ALA A 10 30.05 -24.88 9.79
CA ALA A 10 29.11 -25.01 10.90
C ALA A 10 29.06 -23.75 11.79
N SER A 11 30.20 -23.13 12.08
CA SER A 11 30.27 -21.90 12.88
C SER A 11 29.68 -20.68 12.15
N LEU A 12 29.93 -20.57 10.84
CA LEU A 12 29.30 -19.56 9.98
C LEU A 12 27.77 -19.75 9.89
N SER A 13 27.31 -21.00 9.82
CA SER A 13 25.88 -21.35 9.83
C SER A 13 25.20 -20.92 11.15
N LEU A 14 25.81 -21.26 12.29
CA LEU A 14 25.30 -20.86 13.62
C LEU A 14 25.28 -19.34 13.80
N CYS A 15 26.32 -18.64 13.33
CA CYS A 15 26.38 -17.18 13.36
C CYS A 15 25.27 -16.55 12.51
N SER A 16 25.03 -17.09 11.32
CA SER A 16 23.94 -16.66 10.44
C SER A 16 22.56 -16.84 11.10
N VAL A 17 22.30 -18.01 11.71
CA VAL A 17 21.03 -18.27 12.42
C VAL A 17 20.85 -17.30 13.60
N TYR A 18 21.91 -17.01 14.34
CA TYR A 18 21.86 -16.04 15.45
C TYR A 18 21.57 -14.62 14.97
N LEU A 19 22.20 -14.16 13.90
CA LEU A 19 21.93 -12.83 13.32
C LEU A 19 20.48 -12.71 12.84
N VAL A 20 19.94 -13.76 12.20
CA VAL A 20 18.53 -13.82 11.79
C VAL A 20 17.61 -13.77 13.02
N TYR A 21 17.91 -14.53 14.06
CA TYR A 21 17.14 -14.50 15.31
C TYR A 21 17.14 -13.10 15.96
N VAL A 22 18.31 -12.46 16.06
CA VAL A 22 18.43 -11.10 16.61
C VAL A 22 17.64 -10.10 15.76
N HIS A 23 17.68 -10.22 14.43
CA HIS A 23 16.90 -9.36 13.53
C HIS A 23 15.39 -9.53 13.72
N ILE A 24 14.93 -10.78 13.84
CA ILE A 24 13.52 -11.12 14.12
C ILE A 24 13.10 -10.56 15.48
N TYR A 25 13.91 -10.78 16.52
CA TYR A 25 13.62 -10.32 17.88
C TYR A 25 13.57 -8.78 17.97
N ARG A 26 14.53 -8.08 17.35
CA ARG A 26 14.53 -6.62 17.27
C ARG A 26 13.26 -6.12 16.56
N SER A 27 12.93 -6.71 15.41
CA SER A 27 11.73 -6.33 14.65
C SER A 27 10.44 -6.58 15.43
N TRP A 28 10.37 -7.69 16.18
CA TRP A 28 9.25 -7.98 17.08
C TRP A 28 9.15 -6.96 18.22
N LYS A 29 10.27 -6.61 18.85
CA LYS A 29 10.32 -5.61 19.92
C LYS A 29 9.86 -4.23 19.44
N LEU A 30 10.23 -3.83 18.23
CA LEU A 30 9.81 -2.57 17.61
C LEU A 30 8.31 -2.53 17.31
N LEU A 31 7.67 -3.66 16.99
CA LEU A 31 6.21 -3.69 16.80
C LEU A 31 5.42 -3.51 18.10
N LYS A 32 6.04 -3.62 19.28
CA LYS A 32 5.37 -3.30 20.55
C LYS A 32 5.27 -1.80 20.82
N THR A 33 6.05 -0.99 20.10
CA THR A 33 6.03 0.47 20.23
C THR A 33 5.23 1.09 19.10
N ASN A 34 4.26 1.94 19.45
CA ASN A 34 3.46 2.68 18.47
C ASN A 34 4.21 3.84 17.81
N VAL A 35 5.28 4.33 18.45
CA VAL A 35 6.08 5.46 17.97
C VAL A 35 7.48 4.97 17.69
N LEU A 36 7.93 5.20 16.45
CA LEU A 36 9.20 4.71 15.92
C LEU A 36 9.95 5.87 15.28
N SER A 37 11.27 5.75 15.19
CA SER A 37 12.09 6.58 14.31
C SER A 37 12.25 5.89 12.96
N ASP A 38 12.47 6.65 11.89
CA ASP A 38 12.64 6.11 10.53
C ASP A 38 13.68 4.97 10.43
N GLU A 39 14.79 5.10 11.15
CA GLU A 39 15.86 4.10 11.25
C GLU A 39 15.44 2.81 12.00
N ASN A 40 14.42 2.92 12.84
CA ASN A 40 13.97 1.87 13.76
C ASN A 40 12.66 1.20 13.29
N VAL A 41 12.33 1.26 12.01
CA VAL A 41 11.14 0.59 11.47
C VAL A 41 11.47 -0.87 11.14
N PRO A 42 10.61 -1.86 11.47
CA PRO A 42 10.82 -3.26 11.11
C PRO A 42 11.06 -3.44 9.60
N GLY A 43 12.00 -4.31 9.24
CA GLY A 43 12.32 -4.60 7.85
C GLY A 43 11.15 -5.25 7.09
N PHE A 44 11.08 -5.01 5.78
CA PHE A 44 10.01 -5.55 4.92
C PHE A 44 9.88 -7.07 5.02
N ALA A 45 10.99 -7.81 4.99
CA ALA A 45 10.97 -9.27 5.05
C ALA A 45 10.25 -9.80 6.30
N TYR A 46 10.52 -9.20 7.48
CA TYR A 46 9.86 -9.59 8.73
C TYR A 46 8.36 -9.26 8.71
N LEU A 47 7.99 -8.05 8.27
CA LEU A 47 6.58 -7.67 8.15
C LEU A 47 5.82 -8.58 7.18
N TYR A 48 6.47 -9.03 6.11
CA TYR A 48 5.90 -9.98 5.16
C TYR A 48 5.70 -11.37 5.75
N ILE A 49 6.69 -11.91 6.48
CA ILE A 49 6.52 -13.18 7.19
C ILE A 49 5.33 -13.09 8.15
N LYS A 50 5.24 -12.01 8.94
CA LYS A 50 4.12 -11.77 9.86
C LYS A 50 2.78 -11.66 9.11
N TYR A 51 2.77 -11.01 7.95
CA TYR A 51 1.61 -10.90 7.07
C TYR A 51 1.12 -12.27 6.60
N VAL A 52 2.02 -13.11 6.07
CA VAL A 52 1.67 -14.45 5.59
C VAL A 52 1.18 -15.34 6.74
N THR A 53 1.85 -15.32 7.89
CA THR A 53 1.41 -16.07 9.07
C THR A 53 0.00 -15.65 9.51
N LYS A 54 -0.29 -14.34 9.54
CA LYS A 54 -1.65 -13.83 9.83
C LYS A 54 -2.67 -14.20 8.75
N ALA A 55 -2.29 -14.14 7.49
CA ALA A 55 -3.13 -14.48 6.34
C ALA A 55 -3.59 -15.95 6.38
N VAL A 56 -2.70 -16.86 6.79
CA VAL A 56 -3.00 -18.30 6.87
C VAL A 56 -3.78 -18.65 8.15
N THR A 57 -3.53 -17.95 9.25
CA THR A 57 -4.19 -18.23 10.54
C THR A 57 -5.59 -17.62 10.66
N ARG A 58 -5.91 -16.54 9.92
CA ARG A 58 -7.20 -15.84 10.01
C ARG A 58 -8.09 -16.04 8.79
N ARG A 59 -9.35 -16.37 9.05
CA ARG A 59 -10.42 -16.46 8.05
C ARG A 59 -10.84 -15.07 7.59
N THR A 60 -11.08 -14.93 6.28
CA THR A 60 -11.56 -13.70 5.64
C THR A 60 -13.06 -13.49 5.88
N GLY A 61 -13.50 -12.23 6.01
CA GLY A 61 -14.91 -11.88 6.23
C GLY A 61 -15.39 -12.01 7.69
N VAL A 62 -14.53 -12.46 8.61
CA VAL A 62 -14.85 -12.55 10.04
C VAL A 62 -14.25 -11.36 10.77
N LEU A 63 -15.07 -10.67 11.56
CA LEU A 63 -14.61 -9.63 12.47
C LEU A 63 -14.17 -10.28 13.79
N TYR A 64 -12.86 -10.33 14.02
CA TYR A 64 -12.29 -10.87 15.25
C TYR A 64 -12.49 -9.90 16.42
N THR A 65 -12.62 -10.43 17.64
CA THR A 65 -12.58 -9.61 18.86
C THR A 65 -11.16 -9.09 19.07
N ALA A 66 -11.04 -7.84 19.50
CA ALA A 66 -9.73 -7.28 19.83
C ALA A 66 -9.13 -8.05 21.02
N THR A 67 -7.86 -8.42 20.92
CA THR A 67 -7.15 -9.19 21.96
C THR A 67 -7.01 -8.36 23.25
N THR A 68 -7.01 -7.03 23.15
CA THR A 68 -6.99 -6.11 24.30
C THR A 68 -7.99 -4.96 24.13
N LYS A 69 -8.76 -4.65 25.18
CA LYS A 69 -9.83 -3.61 25.17
C LYS A 69 -9.32 -2.15 25.10
N LYS A 70 -8.00 -1.88 25.14
CA LYS A 70 -7.48 -0.52 25.38
C LYS A 70 -6.61 0.09 24.29
N HIS A 71 -6.15 -0.65 23.28
CA HIS A 71 -5.15 -0.11 22.34
C HIS A 71 -5.73 0.16 20.96
N GLN A 72 -5.81 1.43 20.58
CA GLN A 72 -6.09 1.82 19.21
C GLN A 72 -4.89 1.43 18.34
N VAL A 73 -5.16 0.76 17.21
CA VAL A 73 -4.10 0.36 16.27
C VAL A 73 -3.60 1.61 15.55
N VAL A 74 -2.51 2.17 16.06
CA VAL A 74 -1.87 3.40 15.56
C VAL A 74 -0.36 3.20 15.55
N TYR A 75 0.26 3.46 14.41
CA TYR A 75 1.71 3.53 14.27
C TYR A 75 2.11 4.90 13.75
N THR A 76 3.15 5.48 14.34
CA THR A 76 3.72 6.78 13.99
C THR A 76 5.22 6.62 13.79
N VAL A 77 5.74 7.14 12.69
CA VAL A 77 7.18 7.18 12.40
C VAL A 77 7.61 8.64 12.37
N LEU A 78 8.54 8.98 13.26
CA LEU A 78 9.14 10.30 13.42
C LEU A 78 10.40 10.41 12.58
N ASN A 79 10.76 11.65 12.25
CA ASN A 79 12.00 12.00 11.55
C ASN A 79 12.18 11.29 10.20
N CYS A 80 11.07 11.02 9.51
CA CYS A 80 11.09 10.48 8.16
C CYS A 80 11.77 11.47 7.22
N ARG A 81 12.56 10.94 6.28
CA ARG A 81 13.17 11.75 5.22
C ARG A 81 12.66 11.31 3.86
N LEU A 82 12.55 12.28 2.96
CA LEU A 82 12.16 12.00 1.59
C LEU A 82 13.36 11.44 0.83
N GLU A 83 13.27 10.19 0.38
CA GLU A 83 14.25 9.62 -0.53
C GLU A 83 13.90 9.96 -1.99
N THR A 84 14.72 10.79 -2.62
CA THR A 84 14.53 11.22 -4.03
C THR A 84 14.50 10.03 -5.00
N SER A 85 15.23 8.96 -4.69
CA SER A 85 15.24 7.72 -5.49
C SER A 85 13.87 7.04 -5.51
N VAL A 86 13.17 7.00 -4.38
CA VAL A 86 11.82 6.43 -4.24
C VAL A 86 10.82 7.31 -4.97
N LEU A 87 10.94 8.63 -4.84
CA LEU A 87 10.12 9.59 -5.57
C LEU A 87 10.29 9.42 -7.10
N ARG A 88 11.53 9.36 -7.60
CA ARG A 88 11.80 9.17 -9.03
C ARG A 88 11.22 7.86 -9.56
N ARG A 89 11.35 6.76 -8.81
CA ARG A 89 10.74 5.46 -9.17
C ARG A 89 9.22 5.54 -9.26
N PHE A 90 8.58 6.21 -8.29
CA PHE A 90 7.12 6.42 -8.31
C PHE A 90 6.69 7.22 -9.55
N CYS A 91 7.37 8.33 -9.84
CA CYS A 91 7.01 9.23 -10.92
C CYS A 91 7.17 8.57 -12.29
N SER A 92 8.27 7.83 -12.47
CA SER A 92 8.51 7.00 -13.65
C SER A 92 7.40 5.96 -13.84
N ALA A 93 7.00 5.27 -12.76
CA ALA A 93 5.98 4.23 -12.82
C ALA A 93 4.56 4.77 -13.04
N ALA A 94 4.24 5.95 -12.52
CA ALA A 94 2.93 6.60 -12.69
C ALA A 94 2.82 7.46 -13.97
N GLY A 95 3.92 7.67 -14.71
CA GLY A 95 3.90 8.37 -15.99
C GLY A 95 3.93 9.90 -15.89
N TYR A 96 4.54 10.45 -14.83
CA TYR A 96 4.71 11.89 -14.61
C TYR A 96 5.77 12.54 -15.53
N GLY A 97 6.56 11.74 -16.26
CA GLY A 97 7.63 12.22 -17.15
C GLY A 97 9.04 11.91 -16.62
N TRP A 98 10.05 12.05 -17.47
CA TRP A 98 11.47 11.82 -17.13
C TRP A 98 12.12 13.02 -16.40
N ASP A 99 11.53 14.22 -16.54
CA ASP A 99 11.93 15.48 -15.91
C ASP A 99 11.61 15.54 -14.40
N TYR A 100 10.88 14.54 -13.90
CA TYR A 100 10.42 14.43 -12.52
C TYR A 100 11.33 13.51 -11.70
N PRO A 101 11.77 13.88 -10.46
CA PRO A 101 11.45 15.09 -9.67
C PRO A 101 12.53 16.17 -9.76
N ASP A 102 13.42 16.13 -10.75
CA ASP A 102 14.70 16.85 -10.74
C ASP A 102 14.58 18.35 -11.09
N THR A 103 13.37 18.83 -11.40
CA THR A 103 13.06 20.26 -11.58
C THR A 103 12.56 20.87 -10.27
N GLU A 104 13.16 21.99 -9.84
CA GLU A 104 12.74 22.74 -8.64
C GLU A 104 11.25 23.17 -8.67
N TYR A 105 10.65 23.23 -9.86
CA TYR A 105 9.29 23.68 -10.10
C TYR A 105 8.23 22.57 -10.07
N ARG A 106 8.60 21.29 -9.86
CA ARG A 106 7.66 20.18 -9.81
C ARG A 106 7.29 19.83 -8.37
N ASP A 107 6.00 19.99 -8.04
CA ASP A 107 5.43 19.58 -6.76
C ASP A 107 5.60 18.07 -6.53
N ILE A 108 5.43 17.54 -5.31
CA ILE A 108 5.33 16.09 -5.07
C ILE A 108 3.95 15.58 -5.51
N PRO A 109 3.85 14.41 -6.17
CA PRO A 109 2.57 13.86 -6.59
C PRO A 109 1.64 13.61 -5.39
N LEU A 110 0.35 13.89 -5.58
CA LEU A 110 -0.66 13.78 -4.52
C LEU A 110 -0.75 12.38 -3.87
N CYS A 111 -0.53 11.32 -4.64
CA CYS A 111 -0.56 9.94 -4.16
C CYS A 111 0.75 9.46 -3.53
N PHE A 112 1.85 10.21 -3.69
CA PHE A 112 3.16 9.79 -3.24
C PHE A 112 3.26 9.58 -1.71
N PRO A 113 2.67 10.42 -0.84
CA PRO A 113 2.71 10.19 0.60
C PRO A 113 2.15 8.84 1.06
N GLU A 114 1.22 8.24 0.32
CA GLU A 114 0.73 6.89 0.62
C GLU A 114 1.84 5.82 0.49
N ILE A 115 2.72 5.97 -0.50
CA ILE A 115 3.87 5.06 -0.70
C ILE A 115 4.83 5.13 0.48
N LEU A 116 5.01 6.30 1.07
CA LEU A 116 5.81 6.47 2.28
C LEU A 116 5.17 5.73 3.48
N CYS A 117 3.85 5.78 3.59
CA CYS A 117 3.09 5.12 4.67
C CYS A 117 2.97 3.60 4.53
N ARG A 118 3.39 2.97 3.43
CA ARG A 118 3.21 1.52 3.16
C ARG A 118 3.72 0.61 4.28
N ARG A 119 4.85 0.96 4.91
CA ARG A 119 5.45 0.16 5.99
C ARG A 119 4.56 0.18 7.22
N LEU A 120 4.10 1.39 7.60
CA LEU A 120 3.17 1.57 8.70
C LEU A 120 1.84 0.87 8.41
N LEU A 121 1.37 0.90 7.16
CA LEU A 121 0.17 0.16 6.75
C LEU A 121 0.34 -1.35 6.96
N LEU A 122 1.48 -1.95 6.56
CA LEU A 122 1.77 -3.35 6.84
C LEU A 122 1.82 -3.65 8.34
N MET A 123 2.37 -2.75 9.14
CA MET A 123 2.39 -2.89 10.60
C MET A 123 0.97 -2.89 11.17
N VAL A 124 0.11 -1.95 10.74
CA VAL A 124 -1.31 -1.90 11.12
C VAL A 124 -2.03 -3.19 10.73
N LEU A 125 -1.88 -3.66 9.48
CA LEU A 125 -2.57 -4.86 8.99
C LEU A 125 -2.11 -6.15 9.68
N THR A 126 -0.89 -6.16 10.21
CA THR A 126 -0.32 -7.31 10.94
C THR A 126 -0.39 -7.16 12.45
N ASP A 127 -0.95 -6.05 12.95
CA ASP A 127 -1.15 -5.79 14.38
C ASP A 127 -2.06 -6.83 15.01
N GLU A 128 -1.78 -7.23 16.25
CA GLU A 128 -2.59 -8.22 16.97
C GLU A 128 -4.05 -7.80 17.13
N ASN A 129 -4.28 -6.52 17.39
CA ASN A 129 -5.59 -5.89 17.58
C ASN A 129 -6.28 -5.48 16.27
N PHE A 130 -5.61 -5.57 15.11
CA PHE A 130 -6.31 -5.46 13.82
C PHE A 130 -7.36 -6.57 13.74
N ARG A 131 -8.61 -6.26 13.38
CA ARG A 131 -9.74 -7.19 13.58
C ARG A 131 -10.11 -8.02 12.35
N LEU A 132 -9.40 -7.85 11.23
CA LEU A 132 -9.65 -8.58 10.00
C LEU A 132 -8.47 -9.48 9.64
N SER A 133 -8.69 -10.41 8.70
CA SER A 133 -7.59 -11.09 8.03
C SER A 133 -6.97 -10.10 7.03
N PRO A 134 -5.63 -9.94 7.01
CA PRO A 134 -4.99 -9.05 6.05
C PRO A 134 -5.05 -9.59 4.62
N ALA A 135 -5.32 -10.88 4.44
CA ALA A 135 -5.52 -11.50 3.13
C ALA A 135 -6.92 -11.26 2.58
N GLY A 136 -7.00 -11.05 1.26
CA GLY A 136 -8.28 -10.87 0.56
C GLY A 136 -8.97 -9.54 0.85
N LEU A 137 -8.27 -8.58 1.47
CA LEU A 137 -8.74 -7.20 1.58
C LEU A 137 -8.72 -6.54 0.21
N VAL A 138 -9.82 -5.88 -0.15
CA VAL A 138 -9.97 -5.17 -1.41
C VAL A 138 -10.09 -3.68 -1.10
N ARG A 139 -9.28 -2.85 -1.77
CA ARG A 139 -9.46 -1.39 -1.72
C ARG A 139 -10.74 -1.02 -2.47
N VAL A 140 -11.72 -0.46 -1.77
CA VAL A 140 -13.01 -0.07 -2.35
C VAL A 140 -13.17 1.44 -2.47
N ARG A 141 -12.55 2.20 -1.57
CA ARG A 141 -12.60 3.66 -1.58
C ARG A 141 -11.29 4.25 -1.09
N GLN A 142 -10.94 5.39 -1.65
CA GLN A 142 -9.90 6.24 -1.13
C GLN A 142 -10.34 7.70 -1.23
N SER A 143 -10.10 8.44 -0.16
CA SER A 143 -10.18 9.90 -0.16
C SER A 143 -8.80 10.47 0.17
N LEU A 144 -8.38 11.49 -0.58
CA LEU A 144 -7.10 12.18 -0.44
C LEU A 144 -7.37 13.66 -0.19
N LYS A 145 -6.68 14.25 0.78
CA LYS A 145 -6.79 15.67 1.11
C LYS A 145 -5.42 16.26 1.37
N THR A 146 -5.13 17.37 0.70
CA THR A 146 -3.97 18.23 0.99
C THR A 146 -4.41 19.44 1.78
N LEU A 147 -3.74 19.69 2.90
CA LEU A 147 -3.96 20.84 3.77
C LEU A 147 -2.87 21.91 3.59
N GLN A 148 -1.69 21.47 3.16
CA GLN A 148 -0.58 22.31 2.72
C GLN A 148 0.01 21.71 1.43
N PRO A 149 0.84 22.44 0.68
CA PRO A 149 1.59 21.87 -0.43
C PRO A 149 2.38 20.64 0.04
N VAL A 150 2.29 19.53 -0.70
CA VAL A 150 2.98 18.28 -0.35
C VAL A 150 4.50 18.48 -0.32
N ASP A 151 5.01 19.50 -1.01
CA ASP A 151 6.39 19.94 -1.02
C ASP A 151 6.95 20.35 0.35
N GLU A 152 6.10 20.63 1.34
CA GLU A 152 6.54 20.78 2.74
C GLU A 152 7.30 19.53 3.24
N LEU A 153 7.04 18.35 2.67
CA LEU A 153 7.76 17.11 2.99
C LEU A 153 9.21 17.09 2.43
N LYS A 154 9.54 17.90 1.42
CA LYS A 154 10.92 18.06 0.92
C LYS A 154 11.76 18.91 1.86
N LYS A 155 11.13 19.84 2.58
CA LYS A 155 11.83 20.90 3.32
C LYS A 155 12.56 20.42 4.58
N GLY A 156 12.30 19.21 5.04
CA GLY A 156 12.98 18.66 6.21
C GLY A 156 12.34 17.37 6.73
N PRO A 157 12.70 16.93 7.95
CA PRO A 157 12.12 15.73 8.54
C PRO A 157 10.62 15.89 8.76
N PHE A 158 9.86 14.84 8.47
CA PHE A 158 8.41 14.82 8.67
C PHE A 158 7.99 13.61 9.50
N THR A 159 6.73 13.60 9.92
CA THR A 159 6.12 12.50 10.66
C THR A 159 5.05 11.84 9.81
N LEU A 160 5.06 10.51 9.77
CA LEU A 160 4.01 9.70 9.15
C LEU A 160 3.21 9.01 10.25
N GLN A 161 1.89 8.93 10.07
CA GLN A 161 1.04 8.16 10.95
C GLN A 161 0.04 7.33 10.14
N VAL A 162 -0.18 6.09 10.57
CA VAL A 162 -1.25 5.24 10.05
C VAL A 162 -2.05 4.69 11.23
N ARG A 163 -3.37 4.76 11.14
CA ARG A 163 -4.28 4.28 12.18
C ARG A 163 -5.52 3.63 11.62
N VAL A 164 -6.06 2.68 12.38
CA VAL A 164 -7.43 2.21 12.15
C VAL A 164 -8.41 3.25 12.71
N LEU A 165 -9.36 3.66 11.86
CA LEU A 165 -10.41 4.61 12.22
C LEU A 165 -11.64 3.86 12.73
N GLU A 166 -12.27 3.06 11.87
CA GLU A 166 -13.51 2.38 12.18
C GLU A 166 -13.67 1.07 11.40
N TYR A 167 -14.53 0.20 11.92
CA TYR A 167 -14.97 -1.03 11.25
C TYR A 167 -16.48 -0.95 11.03
N ARG A 168 -16.94 -1.25 9.81
CA ARG A 168 -18.36 -1.24 9.43
C ARG A 168 -18.76 -2.61 8.90
N GLN A 169 -19.84 -3.18 9.42
CA GLN A 169 -20.43 -4.40 8.87
C GLN A 169 -21.38 -4.01 7.74
N ILE A 170 -21.24 -4.64 6.57
CA ILE A 170 -22.10 -4.42 5.39
C ILE A 170 -22.53 -5.76 4.79
N ASP A 171 -23.49 -5.75 3.86
CA ASP A 171 -23.99 -6.98 3.22
C ASP A 171 -22.89 -7.77 2.49
N ALA A 172 -21.93 -7.06 1.88
CA ALA A 172 -20.82 -7.66 1.15
C ALA A 172 -19.71 -8.24 2.06
N GLY A 173 -19.70 -7.92 3.36
CA GLY A 173 -18.64 -8.30 4.29
C GLY A 173 -18.37 -7.27 5.37
N VAL A 174 -17.09 -7.00 5.65
CA VAL A 174 -16.68 -6.01 6.65
C VAL A 174 -15.74 -5.00 6.03
N GLU A 175 -16.06 -3.72 6.17
CA GLU A 175 -15.17 -2.63 5.81
C GLU A 175 -14.35 -2.17 7.01
N VAL A 176 -13.13 -1.71 6.73
CA VAL A 176 -12.28 -0.99 7.67
C VAL A 176 -11.76 0.27 7.02
N ASP A 177 -11.89 1.39 7.72
CA ASP A 177 -11.28 2.65 7.31
C ASP A 177 -9.93 2.82 8.00
N ILE A 178 -8.91 3.09 7.20
CA ILE A 178 -7.55 3.34 7.64
C ILE A 178 -7.20 4.78 7.33
N GLY A 179 -6.84 5.54 8.35
CA GLY A 179 -6.35 6.91 8.22
C GLY A 179 -4.84 6.90 8.05
N LEU A 180 -4.35 7.62 7.05
CA LEU A 180 -2.95 7.87 6.80
C LEU A 180 -2.74 9.40 6.85
N SER A 181 -1.67 9.86 7.48
CA SER A 181 -1.35 11.28 7.51
C SER A 181 0.15 11.53 7.44
N ALA A 182 0.50 12.68 6.87
CA ALA A 182 1.85 13.21 6.85
C ALA A 182 1.86 14.62 7.47
N THR A 183 2.74 14.83 8.44
CA THR A 183 2.88 16.07 9.20
C THR A 183 4.28 16.63 8.99
N SER A 184 4.39 17.91 8.63
CA SER A 184 5.68 18.57 8.37
C SER A 184 6.52 18.73 9.64
N ARG A 185 7.77 19.21 9.47
CA ARG A 185 8.66 19.58 10.59
C ARG A 185 8.06 20.62 11.54
N THR A 186 7.14 21.46 11.06
CA THR A 186 6.46 22.50 11.87
C THR A 186 5.24 21.95 12.61
N ARG A 187 5.04 20.63 12.62
CA ARG A 187 3.87 19.94 13.19
C ARG A 187 2.54 20.32 12.53
N SER A 188 2.57 20.80 11.30
CA SER A 188 1.39 21.10 10.51
C SER A 188 0.98 19.88 9.67
N SER A 189 -0.31 19.54 9.64
CA SER A 189 -0.81 18.47 8.77
C SER A 189 -0.69 18.93 7.32
N VAL A 190 0.06 18.18 6.52
CA VAL A 190 0.30 18.49 5.10
C VAL A 190 -0.68 17.72 4.23
N TRP A 191 -0.86 16.44 4.56
CA TRP A 191 -1.60 15.49 3.75
C TRP A 191 -2.30 14.47 4.63
N GLU A 192 -3.51 14.12 4.23
CA GLU A 192 -4.34 13.11 4.87
C GLU A 192 -4.99 12.22 3.81
N SER A 193 -5.11 10.94 4.10
CA SER A 193 -5.83 9.98 3.27
C SER A 193 -6.66 9.05 4.14
N VAL A 194 -7.86 8.73 3.66
CA VAL A 194 -8.69 7.67 4.24
C VAL A 194 -8.81 6.56 3.21
N LEU A 195 -8.31 5.38 3.56
CA LEU A 195 -8.33 4.16 2.76
C LEU A 195 -9.36 3.20 3.34
N THR A 196 -10.41 2.91 2.57
CA THR A 196 -11.41 1.90 2.92
C THR A 196 -11.05 0.56 2.30
N LEU A 197 -10.88 -0.45 3.15
CA LEU A 197 -10.62 -1.84 2.76
C LEU A 197 -11.82 -2.72 3.09
N LEU A 198 -12.23 -3.56 2.15
CA LEU A 198 -13.31 -4.53 2.30
C LEU A 198 -12.75 -5.95 2.45
N SER A 199 -13.12 -6.62 3.54
CA SER A 199 -12.98 -8.07 3.70
C SER A 199 -14.26 -8.75 3.25
N LYS A 200 -14.23 -9.40 2.07
CA LYS A 200 -15.40 -10.07 1.49
C LYS A 200 -15.75 -11.35 2.26
N ASN A 201 -17.05 -11.60 2.45
CA ASN A 201 -17.53 -12.86 3.00
C ASN A 201 -17.35 -14.02 2.01
N LYS A 202 -16.59 -15.06 2.39
CA LYS A 202 -16.39 -16.25 1.56
C LYS A 202 -17.67 -17.10 1.40
N LEU A 203 -18.62 -17.01 2.33
CA LEU A 203 -19.82 -17.86 2.31
C LEU A 203 -20.75 -17.64 1.11
N ARG A 204 -20.62 -16.52 0.37
CA ARG A 204 -21.44 -16.27 -0.84
C ARG A 204 -20.80 -16.74 -2.15
N LYS A 205 -19.68 -17.46 -2.12
CA LYS A 205 -19.02 -17.99 -3.33
C LYS A 205 -19.78 -19.11 -4.06
N ALA A 206 -20.90 -19.61 -3.52
CA ALA A 206 -21.65 -20.70 -4.13
C ALA A 206 -22.84 -20.26 -5.02
N GLY A 207 -23.09 -18.97 -5.26
CA GLY A 207 -24.37 -18.59 -5.88
C GLY A 207 -24.45 -17.31 -6.69
N ARG A 208 -23.35 -16.63 -7.03
CA ARG A 208 -23.38 -15.59 -8.06
C ARG A 208 -22.12 -15.65 -8.91
N CYS A 209 -22.25 -16.28 -10.07
CA CYS A 209 -21.55 -15.80 -11.25
C CYS A 209 -21.63 -14.27 -11.24
N ILE A 210 -20.47 -13.64 -11.39
CA ILE A 210 -20.31 -12.20 -11.54
C ILE A 210 -21.41 -11.74 -12.49
N SER A 211 -22.39 -10.99 -11.95
CA SER A 211 -23.33 -10.28 -12.80
C SER A 211 -22.45 -9.44 -13.71
N LYS A 212 -22.49 -9.78 -14.99
CA LYS A 212 -22.03 -8.96 -16.10
C LYS A 212 -22.36 -7.53 -15.71
N ASN A 213 -21.35 -6.67 -15.58
CA ASN A 213 -21.56 -5.23 -15.40
C ASN A 213 -22.59 -4.84 -16.46
N GLU A 214 -23.81 -4.56 -16.04
CA GLU A 214 -24.73 -3.81 -16.87
C GLU A 214 -23.98 -2.52 -17.13
N ARG A 215 -23.57 -2.36 -18.39
CA ARG A 215 -23.07 -1.09 -18.89
C ARG A 215 -24.18 -0.10 -18.53
N GLN A 216 -23.92 0.78 -17.58
CA GLN A 216 -24.71 2.00 -17.46
C GLN A 216 -24.75 2.59 -18.87
N PRO A 217 -25.92 3.02 -19.38
CA PRO A 217 -25.97 3.75 -20.63
C PRO A 217 -24.97 4.90 -20.52
N ASP A 218 -24.06 5.01 -21.49
CA ASP A 218 -23.12 6.14 -21.57
C ASP A 218 -23.95 7.42 -21.45
N GLU A 219 -23.83 8.12 -20.31
CA GLU A 219 -24.33 9.49 -20.22
C GLU A 219 -23.63 10.27 -21.34
N PRO A 220 -24.36 11.03 -22.16
CA PRO A 220 -23.75 11.78 -23.25
C PRO A 220 -22.68 12.69 -22.66
N VAL A 221 -21.42 12.35 -22.96
CA VAL A 221 -20.25 13.16 -22.60
C VAL A 221 -20.48 14.55 -23.22
N PRO A 222 -20.49 15.64 -22.44
CA PRO A 222 -20.67 16.97 -23.01
C PRO A 222 -19.61 17.21 -24.09
N GLU A 223 -19.98 17.78 -25.24
CA GLU A 223 -19.10 17.99 -26.41
C GLU A 223 -17.77 18.72 -26.11
N ASN A 224 -17.67 19.37 -24.93
CA ASN A 224 -16.47 20.06 -24.47
C ASN A 224 -15.51 19.22 -23.61
N VAL A 225 -15.75 17.93 -23.40
CA VAL A 225 -14.91 17.09 -22.54
C VAL A 225 -13.92 16.28 -23.39
N LYS A 226 -12.61 16.52 -23.21
CA LYS A 226 -11.58 15.68 -23.85
C LYS A 226 -11.61 14.29 -23.24
N GLN A 227 -11.85 13.27 -24.06
CA GLN A 227 -11.72 11.87 -23.67
C GLN A 227 -10.27 11.43 -23.86
N ILE A 228 -9.64 10.93 -22.79
CA ILE A 228 -8.28 10.39 -22.86
C ILE A 228 -8.36 8.88 -22.66
N GLU A 229 -8.00 8.14 -23.70
CA GLU A 229 -7.90 6.68 -23.66
C GLU A 229 -6.57 6.27 -23.05
N LEU A 230 -6.58 5.86 -21.79
CA LEU A 230 -5.42 5.26 -21.15
C LEU A 230 -5.32 3.80 -21.58
N ARG A 231 -4.44 3.50 -22.53
CA ARG A 231 -4.06 2.12 -22.85
C ARG A 231 -3.38 1.52 -21.62
N VAL A 232 -3.95 0.47 -21.06
CA VAL A 232 -3.30 -0.36 -20.03
C VAL A 232 -2.70 -1.58 -20.72
N PRO A 233 -1.37 -1.63 -20.94
CA PRO A 233 -0.73 -2.80 -21.55
C PRO A 233 -0.85 -4.02 -20.62
N ARG A 234 -1.20 -5.19 -21.18
CA ARG A 234 -1.24 -6.48 -20.47
C ARG A 234 0.09 -6.84 -19.78
N THR A 235 1.22 -6.33 -20.27
CA THR A 235 2.58 -6.55 -19.73
C THR A 235 2.99 -5.56 -18.63
N THR A 236 2.24 -4.46 -18.44
CA THR A 236 2.43 -3.48 -17.35
C THR A 236 2.25 -4.11 -15.96
N GLY A 237 1.53 -5.24 -15.90
CA GLY A 237 1.37 -6.07 -14.71
C GLY A 237 2.66 -6.72 -14.18
N LEU A 238 3.80 -6.64 -14.87
CA LEU A 238 5.08 -7.23 -14.42
C LEU A 238 6.16 -6.18 -14.17
N GLN A 239 6.52 -5.34 -15.14
CA GLN A 239 7.62 -4.37 -14.98
C GLN A 239 7.22 -3.11 -14.21
N CYS A 240 6.03 -2.54 -14.46
CA CYS A 240 5.54 -1.38 -13.70
C CYS A 240 4.97 -1.80 -12.34
N VAL A 241 4.43 -3.02 -12.27
CA VAL A 241 4.22 -3.71 -11.01
C VAL A 241 5.53 -3.69 -10.26
N TRP A 242 6.68 -4.21 -10.73
CA TRP A 242 7.96 -4.15 -9.99
C TRP A 242 8.28 -2.79 -9.32
N SER A 243 8.15 -1.66 -10.00
CA SER A 243 8.39 -0.33 -9.40
C SER A 243 7.38 0.10 -8.31
N PHE A 244 6.14 -0.41 -8.35
CA PHE A 244 5.13 -0.28 -7.28
C PHE A 244 5.03 -1.53 -6.36
N SER A 245 5.72 -2.63 -6.72
CA SER A 245 5.56 -4.01 -6.24
C SER A 245 6.74 -4.46 -5.40
N ASP A 246 7.90 -3.84 -5.59
CA ASP A 246 8.89 -3.67 -4.52
C ASP A 246 8.25 -2.93 -3.32
N TYR A 247 7.11 -2.27 -3.55
CA TYR A 247 6.45 -1.35 -2.64
C TYR A 247 5.04 -1.76 -2.18
N SER A 248 4.52 -2.90 -2.63
CA SER A 248 3.20 -3.39 -2.25
C SER A 248 3.25 -4.87 -1.85
N PRO A 249 2.51 -5.30 -0.80
CA PRO A 249 2.29 -6.72 -0.50
C PRO A 249 1.70 -7.52 -1.66
N TYR A 250 1.27 -6.86 -2.73
CA TYR A 250 0.77 -7.47 -3.95
C TYR A 250 1.75 -8.48 -4.59
N TRP A 251 3.07 -8.27 -4.54
CA TRP A 251 4.03 -9.25 -5.11
C TRP A 251 3.93 -10.62 -4.42
N LEU A 252 3.96 -10.63 -3.08
CA LEU A 252 3.83 -11.84 -2.27
C LEU A 252 2.39 -12.33 -2.12
N LEU A 253 1.38 -11.52 -2.45
CA LEU A 253 0.00 -11.97 -2.62
C LEU A 253 -0.21 -12.66 -3.97
N SER A 254 0.52 -12.26 -5.01
CA SER A 254 0.46 -12.87 -6.35
C SER A 254 1.19 -14.22 -6.42
N LEU A 255 2.20 -14.44 -5.58
CA LEU A 255 2.93 -15.72 -5.48
C LEU A 255 2.03 -16.91 -5.07
N PRO A 256 1.27 -16.85 -3.96
CA PRO A 256 0.30 -17.87 -3.60
C PRO A 256 -0.96 -17.80 -4.48
N ALA A 257 -1.35 -16.64 -5.02
CA ALA A 257 -2.48 -16.59 -5.96
C ALA A 257 -2.16 -17.28 -7.31
N ARG A 258 -0.88 -17.30 -7.72
CA ARG A 258 -0.36 -18.04 -8.86
C ARG A 258 -0.19 -19.53 -8.56
N LEU A 259 0.08 -19.92 -7.30
CA LEU A 259 0.12 -21.32 -6.85
C LEU A 259 -1.28 -21.91 -6.51
N PHE A 260 -2.26 -21.08 -6.14
CA PHE A 260 -3.64 -21.46 -5.78
C PHE A 260 -4.71 -20.99 -6.79
N GLY A 261 -4.32 -20.67 -8.03
CA GLY A 261 -5.25 -20.47 -9.14
C GLY A 261 -6.14 -19.21 -9.12
N TYR A 262 -5.88 -18.22 -8.25
CA TYR A 262 -6.59 -16.95 -8.27
C TYR A 262 -5.86 -15.93 -9.16
N ARG A 263 -6.25 -15.85 -10.44
CA ARG A 263 -5.85 -14.73 -11.31
C ARG A 263 -6.56 -13.44 -10.89
N SER A 264 -5.96 -12.67 -9.99
CA SER A 264 -6.39 -11.29 -9.76
C SER A 264 -5.47 -10.35 -10.52
N HIS A 265 -5.58 -10.30 -11.85
CA HIS A 265 -4.91 -9.31 -12.73
C HIS A 265 -5.57 -7.93 -12.59
N THR A 266 -5.74 -7.44 -11.37
CA THR A 266 -6.19 -6.07 -11.14
C THR A 266 -4.95 -5.24 -10.98
N ALA A 267 -4.70 -4.31 -11.92
CA ALA A 267 -3.67 -3.29 -11.73
C ALA A 267 -3.88 -2.65 -10.35
N PRO A 268 -2.82 -2.42 -9.54
CA PRO A 268 -2.97 -1.87 -8.20
C PRO A 268 -3.81 -0.60 -8.27
N SER A 269 -4.91 -0.53 -7.54
CA SER A 269 -5.85 0.60 -7.60
C SER A 269 -5.19 1.95 -7.31
N LEU A 270 -4.13 1.95 -6.50
CA LEU A 270 -3.29 3.14 -6.28
C LEU A 270 -2.53 3.57 -7.54
N TRP A 271 -2.01 2.62 -8.32
CA TRP A 271 -1.28 2.91 -9.55
C TRP A 271 -2.23 3.52 -10.58
N MET A 272 -3.40 2.92 -10.78
CA MET A 272 -4.44 3.49 -11.67
C MET A 272 -4.81 4.92 -11.25
N LEU A 273 -5.04 5.14 -9.95
CA LEU A 273 -5.31 6.46 -9.40
C LEU A 273 -4.17 7.45 -9.69
N SER A 274 -2.92 7.01 -9.51
CA SER A 274 -1.72 7.83 -9.73
C SER A 274 -1.54 8.19 -11.20
N VAL A 275 -1.77 7.25 -12.11
CA VAL A 275 -1.71 7.49 -13.57
C VAL A 275 -2.81 8.45 -13.99
N CYS A 276 -4.03 8.26 -13.49
CA CYS A 276 -5.12 9.18 -13.76
C CYS A 276 -4.75 10.59 -13.31
N LEU A 277 -4.29 10.76 -12.07
CA LEU A 277 -3.86 12.05 -11.53
C LEU A 277 -2.69 12.68 -12.28
N ALA A 278 -1.72 11.87 -12.74
CA ALA A 278 -0.64 12.36 -13.58
C ALA A 278 -1.17 12.96 -14.87
N GLU A 279 -2.18 12.34 -15.47
CA GLU A 279 -2.81 12.85 -16.69
C GLU A 279 -3.67 14.09 -16.41
N ILE A 280 -4.43 14.11 -15.31
CA ILE A 280 -5.16 15.30 -14.85
C ILE A 280 -4.22 16.51 -14.73
N GLU A 281 -3.05 16.29 -14.14
CA GLU A 281 -2.09 17.36 -13.89
C GLU A 281 -1.51 17.94 -15.19
N LYS A 282 -1.29 17.11 -16.20
CA LYS A 282 -0.83 17.55 -17.53
C LYS A 282 -1.86 18.42 -18.25
N HIS A 283 -3.15 18.17 -18.03
CA HIS A 283 -4.26 18.86 -18.71
C HIS A 283 -4.95 19.92 -17.85
N LYS A 284 -4.31 20.39 -16.75
CA LYS A 284 -4.84 21.47 -15.90
C LYS A 284 -5.34 22.65 -16.74
N GLY A 285 -6.66 22.89 -16.70
CA GLY A 285 -7.33 24.00 -17.41
C GLY A 285 -8.44 23.60 -18.39
N LEU A 286 -8.66 22.32 -18.66
CA LEU A 286 -9.74 21.83 -19.53
C LEU A 286 -10.60 20.77 -18.82
N PRO A 287 -11.93 20.73 -19.03
CA PRO A 287 -12.74 19.61 -18.59
C PRO A 287 -12.35 18.35 -19.41
N PHE A 288 -12.03 17.25 -18.73
CA PHE A 288 -11.69 15.97 -19.37
C PHE A 288 -12.33 14.81 -18.59
N ALA A 289 -12.60 13.71 -19.29
CA ALA A 289 -13.12 12.47 -18.73
C ALA A 289 -12.08 11.37 -18.98
N ILE A 290 -11.80 10.57 -17.95
CA ILE A 290 -10.84 9.47 -18.03
C ILE A 290 -11.63 8.16 -18.13
N SER A 291 -11.54 7.50 -19.29
CA SER A 291 -12.10 6.16 -19.51
C SER A 291 -10.96 5.13 -19.45
N ILE A 292 -11.03 4.19 -18.50
CA ILE A 292 -10.05 3.10 -18.37
C ILE A 292 -10.58 1.88 -19.13
N LEU A 293 -9.96 1.56 -20.27
CA LEU A 293 -10.25 0.32 -21.02
C LEU A 293 -9.32 -0.80 -20.54
N GLY A 294 -9.90 -1.80 -19.85
CA GLY A 294 -9.23 -3.07 -19.59
C GLY A 294 -9.16 -3.87 -20.89
N THR A 295 -7.97 -4.26 -21.33
CA THR A 295 -7.83 -5.15 -22.49
C THR A 295 -8.06 -6.60 -22.04
N ASP A 296 -9.20 -7.15 -22.48
CA ASP A 296 -9.61 -8.57 -22.31
C ASP A 296 -8.49 -9.52 -22.69
#